data_AF-A0A1I1RMJ8-F1
#
_entry.id   AF-A0A1I1RMJ8-F1
#
_cell.length_a   1.000
_cell.length_b   1.000
_cell.length_c   1.000
_cell.angle_alpha   90.00
_cell.angle_beta   90.00
_cell.angle_gamma   90.00
#
_symmetry.space_group_name_H-M   'P 1'
#
loop_
_entity.id
_entity.type
_entity.pdbx_description
1 polymer ?
#
loop_
_entity_poly.entity_id
_entity_poly.type
_entity_poly.pdbx_seq_one_letter_code
_entity_poly.pdbx_strand_id
1 'polypeptide(L)'
;SLSTSTSTGLSTTNSNVASLSTSTSTGLSTTNSNVDSLSTSTSTGIASLSTSASTGLSTTNSNVSSLSTSTSAGLSTVNSNVGSLSTGLSNLQTSGVANYFKADGKQDGLDDAKVSAGSNSVAIGANSINQSVVGTDRPNVVSVGSFGKERQIINVAAGTENTDAVNVSQLNSLSTSTSTGIGSLSTGLSTTNSNVGSLSTSTSTALSTNTSSINSLSTGLSSTTSNVGSLSTGLSTTNSNVSSLSTSTSTGIASLSTGISSLSTGLSQVSSLSTGLNNVTNGATSLSTALKPLVDSSNAAAANGATIGATTIGGANSDGTVRTRGTSGTAINNVNAATCSSVNGIDATGTGLCAQATKDGATAIGSNAQATDTNTTAVGFRALASQAGSVAIGNNARATGDPTVAIGQNSLASGNDAVATGAGAQATANRSVALGAYSVADQDNTVSVGSAGNERRITNVAPGVNPTDAVNVSQLRDVQNQLGDVKRIAYSGIAMSMALSGAVMPPLDAGDKGVGVGLGSYQGYGALALQFKAISKTGQSAWGAGASTTGSATGFSAGYGFKWK
;
A
#
# COMPACT_ATOMS: atom_id res chain seq x y z
N SER A 1 -56.16 36.32 105.17
CA SER A 1 -55.91 34.91 104.80
C SER A 1 -57.22 34.16 104.95
N LEU A 2 -57.78 33.67 103.85
CA LEU A 2 -59.01 32.85 103.84
C LEU A 2 -58.62 31.46 103.34
N SER A 3 -58.86 30.42 104.13
CA SER A 3 -58.53 29.03 103.80
C SER A 3 -59.83 28.25 103.64
N THR A 4 -60.21 27.92 102.40
CA THR A 4 -61.41 27.11 102.13
C THR A 4 -61.00 25.85 101.37
N SER A 5 -61.32 24.68 101.93
CA SER A 5 -60.83 23.40 101.43
C SER A 5 -61.62 22.86 100.24
N THR A 6 -62.83 23.36 99.97
CA THR A 6 -63.62 23.02 98.77
C THR A 6 -64.69 24.09 98.56
N SER A 7 -64.57 24.94 97.55
CA SER A 7 -65.65 25.87 97.16
C SER A 7 -65.80 25.93 95.65
N THR A 8 -66.89 25.36 95.14
CA THR A 8 -67.42 25.68 93.81
C THR A 8 -68.23 26.96 93.91
N GLY A 9 -67.70 28.08 93.41
CA GLY A 9 -68.50 29.29 93.14
C GLY A 9 -68.17 30.55 93.96
N LEU A 10 -66.94 31.07 93.86
CA LEU A 10 -66.62 32.44 94.29
C LEU A 10 -66.33 33.29 93.06
N SER A 11 -67.33 34.01 92.54
CA SER A 11 -67.24 34.66 91.22
C SER A 11 -66.65 36.08 91.22
N THR A 12 -66.52 36.74 92.38
CA THR A 12 -65.89 38.07 92.50
C THR A 12 -65.27 38.27 93.89
N THR A 13 -64.09 38.90 93.98
CA THR A 13 -63.52 39.41 95.24
C THR A 13 -62.96 40.80 94.99
N ASN A 14 -63.44 41.80 95.73
CA ASN A 14 -62.99 43.19 95.66
C ASN A 14 -62.53 43.63 97.06
N SER A 15 -61.27 43.42 97.40
CA SER A 15 -60.49 44.05 98.50
C SER A 15 -59.09 43.40 98.60
N ASN A 16 -58.12 44.13 99.16
CA ASN A 16 -56.72 43.70 99.36
C ASN A 16 -56.64 42.40 100.19
N VAL A 17 -56.43 41.26 99.53
CA VAL A 17 -56.19 39.95 100.18
C VAL A 17 -54.73 39.58 99.99
N ALA A 18 -53.94 39.57 101.08
CA ALA A 18 -52.49 39.30 101.03
C ALA A 18 -52.13 37.84 100.69
N SER A 19 -53.04 36.86 100.90
CA SER A 19 -52.82 35.45 100.55
C SER A 19 -54.12 34.65 100.49
N LEU A 20 -54.24 33.79 99.46
CA LEU A 20 -55.35 32.86 99.25
C LEU A 20 -54.78 31.48 98.87
N SER A 21 -55.21 30.40 99.55
CA SER A 21 -54.81 29.01 99.25
C SER A 21 -56.07 28.19 99.06
N THR A 22 -56.24 27.57 97.89
CA THR A 22 -57.36 26.66 97.59
C THR A 22 -56.83 25.41 96.90
N SER A 23 -57.36 24.24 97.26
CA SER A 23 -56.79 22.95 96.84
C SER A 23 -57.31 22.45 95.49
N THR A 24 -58.44 22.95 95.00
CA THR A 24 -58.99 22.68 93.66
C THR A 24 -60.18 23.63 93.44
N SER A 25 -60.08 24.58 92.50
CA SER A 25 -61.17 25.53 92.19
C SER A 25 -61.34 25.69 90.69
N THR A 26 -62.54 25.39 90.19
CA THR A 26 -62.94 25.48 88.78
C THR A 26 -63.74 26.75 88.44
N GLY A 27 -63.61 27.84 89.19
CA GLY A 27 -64.40 29.04 88.86
C GLY A 27 -64.00 30.33 89.56
N LEU A 28 -62.91 30.96 89.10
CA LEU A 28 -62.55 32.34 89.44
C LEU A 28 -62.40 33.16 88.15
N SER A 29 -63.44 33.91 87.77
CA SER A 29 -63.55 34.53 86.44
C SER A 29 -63.01 35.97 86.34
N THR A 30 -62.82 36.70 87.44
CA THR A 30 -62.24 38.05 87.45
C THR A 30 -61.48 38.37 88.76
N THR A 31 -60.31 39.01 88.66
CA THR A 31 -59.59 39.58 89.82
C THR A 31 -59.11 40.99 89.45
N ASN A 32 -59.52 42.00 90.21
CA ASN A 32 -59.13 43.40 90.02
C ASN A 32 -58.54 43.94 91.33
N SER A 33 -57.29 43.57 91.65
CA SER A 33 -56.41 44.20 92.66
C SER A 33 -55.04 43.49 92.72
N ASN A 34 -54.00 44.18 93.22
CA ASN A 34 -52.64 43.67 93.42
C ASN A 34 -52.63 42.42 94.33
N VAL A 35 -52.29 41.26 93.78
CA VAL A 35 -52.11 39.99 94.52
C VAL A 35 -50.62 39.65 94.50
N ASP A 36 -49.97 39.65 95.66
CA ASP A 36 -48.53 39.39 95.75
C ASP A 36 -48.17 37.89 95.58
N SER A 37 -49.07 36.95 95.90
CA SER A 37 -48.88 35.51 95.62
C SER A 37 -50.17 34.67 95.67
N LEU A 38 -50.28 33.67 94.78
CA LEU A 38 -51.34 32.63 94.74
C LEU A 38 -50.65 31.29 94.45
N SER A 39 -50.73 30.35 95.40
CA SER A 39 -50.17 29.00 95.27
C SER A 39 -51.28 27.95 95.33
N THR A 40 -51.21 26.95 94.45
CA THR A 40 -52.15 25.81 94.44
C THR A 40 -51.49 24.46 94.74
N SER A 41 -50.33 24.43 95.40
CA SER A 41 -49.80 23.19 96.01
C SER A 41 -48.73 23.46 97.08
N THR A 42 -48.54 22.46 97.96
CA THR A 42 -47.80 22.43 99.25
C THR A 42 -46.30 22.74 99.20
N SER A 43 -45.89 23.85 98.58
CA SER A 43 -44.49 24.28 98.51
C SER A 43 -44.30 25.64 99.17
N THR A 44 -43.54 25.67 100.28
CA THR A 44 -43.11 26.89 100.96
C THR A 44 -41.99 27.57 100.16
N GLY A 45 -42.28 28.76 99.62
CA GLY A 45 -41.27 29.74 99.20
C GLY A 45 -41.06 29.90 97.69
N ILE A 46 -41.98 30.57 96.99
CA ILE A 46 -41.73 31.17 95.66
C ILE A 46 -42.56 32.45 95.50
N ALA A 47 -41.95 33.54 95.01
CA ALA A 47 -42.57 34.82 94.67
C ALA A 47 -43.14 34.82 93.22
N SER A 48 -43.94 33.80 92.87
CA SER A 48 -44.55 33.69 91.54
C SER A 48 -45.89 32.92 91.56
N LEU A 49 -46.80 33.31 90.66
CA LEU A 49 -48.14 32.75 90.54
C LEU A 49 -48.08 31.39 89.82
N SER A 50 -48.37 30.29 90.53
CA SER A 50 -48.35 28.93 89.99
C SER A 50 -49.74 28.28 90.12
N THR A 51 -50.48 28.19 89.02
CA THR A 51 -51.78 27.49 88.97
C THR A 51 -51.67 26.21 88.13
N SER A 52 -51.85 25.05 88.77
CA SER A 52 -51.66 23.76 88.11
C SER A 52 -52.94 23.12 87.55
N ALA A 53 -54.15 23.69 87.76
CA ALA A 53 -55.38 23.13 87.19
C ALA A 53 -56.60 24.09 87.24
N SER A 54 -56.57 25.24 86.57
CA SER A 54 -57.79 26.07 86.42
C SER A 54 -58.07 26.47 84.97
N THR A 55 -59.23 26.06 84.47
CA THR A 55 -59.72 26.29 83.10
C THR A 55 -60.57 27.56 82.97
N GLY A 56 -60.33 28.60 83.78
CA GLY A 56 -61.33 29.67 83.96
C GLY A 56 -60.83 31.09 84.20
N LEU A 57 -59.56 31.44 83.91
CA LEU A 57 -59.06 32.81 84.07
C LEU A 57 -59.04 33.54 82.72
N SER A 58 -60.06 34.36 82.46
CA SER A 58 -60.26 35.02 81.15
C SER A 58 -59.71 36.44 81.02
N THR A 59 -59.49 37.17 82.13
CA THR A 59 -58.90 38.52 82.12
C THR A 59 -58.06 38.79 83.37
N THR A 60 -56.91 39.47 83.23
CA THR A 60 -56.08 39.96 84.35
C THR A 60 -55.64 41.39 84.06
N ASN A 61 -55.88 42.31 85.00
CA ASN A 61 -55.49 43.72 84.90
C ASN A 61 -54.64 44.09 86.11
N SER A 62 -53.38 43.60 86.19
CA SER A 62 -52.43 43.90 87.27
C SER A 62 -50.98 43.61 86.86
N ASN A 63 -50.01 44.30 87.49
CA ASN A 63 -48.57 44.06 87.31
C ASN A 63 -48.18 42.72 87.94
N VAL A 64 -47.90 41.69 87.13
CA VAL A 64 -47.48 40.35 87.59
C VAL A 64 -46.05 40.10 87.15
N SER A 65 -45.15 39.83 88.10
CA SER A 65 -43.73 39.63 87.83
C SER A 65 -43.42 38.35 87.04
N SER A 66 -44.20 37.28 87.25
CA SER A 66 -44.12 36.03 86.47
C SER A 66 -45.40 35.19 86.62
N LEU A 67 -45.83 34.55 85.52
CA LEU A 67 -47.05 33.72 85.45
C LEU A 67 -46.75 32.37 84.77
N SER A 68 -46.96 31.25 85.47
CA SER A 68 -46.78 29.89 84.94
C SER A 68 -48.07 29.07 85.04
N THR A 69 -48.57 28.57 83.90
CA THR A 69 -49.77 27.72 83.83
C THR A 69 -49.49 26.42 83.06
N SER A 70 -49.97 25.29 83.59
CA SER A 70 -49.64 23.94 83.09
C SER A 70 -50.66 23.38 82.08
N THR A 71 -51.89 23.91 82.00
CA THR A 71 -52.95 23.36 81.13
C THR A 71 -53.92 24.42 80.61
N SER A 72 -53.72 24.76 79.32
CA SER A 72 -54.63 25.26 78.27
C SER A 72 -56.13 25.48 78.58
N ALA A 73 -56.65 26.69 78.24
CA ALA A 73 -57.82 26.91 77.35
C ALA A 73 -58.43 28.34 77.38
N GLY A 74 -57.98 29.28 78.22
CA GLY A 74 -58.83 30.45 78.54
C GLY A 74 -58.28 31.87 78.46
N LEU A 75 -57.05 32.15 77.99
CA LEU A 75 -56.49 33.51 78.09
C LEU A 75 -56.68 34.34 76.80
N SER A 76 -57.73 35.17 76.77
CA SER A 76 -58.16 35.91 75.56
C SER A 76 -57.55 37.32 75.41
N THR A 77 -57.07 37.95 76.48
CA THR A 77 -56.54 39.32 76.41
C THR A 77 -55.59 39.63 77.57
N VAL A 78 -54.36 40.04 77.26
CA VAL A 78 -53.37 40.58 78.22
C VAL A 78 -53.19 42.07 77.92
N ASN A 79 -53.54 42.94 78.85
CA ASN A 79 -53.27 44.37 78.75
C ASN A 79 -52.29 44.77 79.87
N SER A 80 -50.99 44.85 79.53
CA SER A 80 -49.84 45.45 80.25
C SER A 80 -48.77 44.50 80.86
N ASN A 81 -47.51 44.93 80.67
CA ASN A 81 -46.20 44.49 81.21
C ASN A 81 -46.11 43.18 82.02
N VAL A 82 -45.88 42.06 81.33
CA VAL A 82 -45.46 40.77 81.91
C VAL A 82 -43.95 40.59 81.65
N GLY A 83 -43.15 40.46 82.71
CA GLY A 83 -41.68 40.34 82.61
C GLY A 83 -41.18 38.98 82.10
N SER A 84 -41.96 37.90 82.28
CA SER A 84 -41.67 36.57 81.74
C SER A 84 -42.93 35.71 81.71
N LEU A 85 -43.17 35.03 80.59
CA LEU A 85 -44.29 34.10 80.37
C LEU A 85 -43.73 32.75 79.91
N SER A 86 -43.82 31.70 80.74
CA SER A 86 -43.48 30.34 80.36
C SER A 86 -44.76 29.52 80.15
N THR A 87 -45.18 29.39 78.89
CA THR A 87 -46.23 28.46 78.48
C THR A 87 -45.61 27.26 77.75
N GLY A 88 -46.21 26.08 77.89
CA GLY A 88 -45.95 24.97 76.97
C GLY A 88 -46.18 25.43 75.53
N LEU A 89 -45.29 25.00 74.64
CA LEU A 89 -44.92 25.52 73.31
C LEU A 89 -46.04 25.82 72.28
N SER A 90 -47.34 25.69 72.60
CA SER A 90 -48.40 25.74 71.58
C SER A 90 -49.07 27.10 71.36
N ASN A 91 -48.91 28.12 72.22
CA ASN A 91 -49.76 29.33 72.15
C ASN A 91 -49.04 30.69 72.08
N LEU A 92 -47.82 30.78 71.53
CA LEU A 92 -47.22 32.10 71.19
C LEU A 92 -47.94 32.79 70.00
N GLN A 93 -48.89 32.12 69.35
CA GLN A 93 -49.55 32.60 68.13
C GLN A 93 -50.72 33.57 68.35
N THR A 94 -51.12 33.92 69.57
CA THR A 94 -52.40 34.66 69.76
C THR A 94 -52.30 35.97 70.53
N SER A 95 -51.09 36.52 70.77
CA SER A 95 -51.03 37.90 71.30
C SER A 95 -49.77 38.66 70.86
N GLY A 96 -49.94 39.59 69.92
CA GLY A 96 -49.15 40.83 69.91
C GLY A 96 -47.92 40.94 69.01
N VAL A 97 -47.40 39.87 68.37
CA VAL A 97 -46.20 39.99 67.50
C VAL A 97 -46.53 40.23 66.01
N ALA A 98 -47.79 40.55 65.69
CA ALA A 98 -48.33 40.65 64.33
C ALA A 98 -47.75 41.79 63.45
N ASN A 99 -46.94 42.67 64.04
CA ASN A 99 -46.29 43.76 63.30
C ASN A 99 -44.85 43.47 62.84
N TYR A 100 -44.22 42.39 63.30
CA TYR A 100 -42.85 42.04 62.87
C TYR A 100 -42.71 40.68 62.18
N PHE A 101 -43.65 39.74 62.37
CA PHE A 101 -43.67 38.47 61.65
C PHE A 101 -45.07 38.19 61.06
N LYS A 102 -45.23 38.42 59.75
CA LYS A 102 -46.42 37.95 59.01
C LYS A 102 -46.19 36.47 58.66
N ALA A 103 -46.65 35.56 59.51
CA ALA A 103 -46.80 34.15 59.14
C ALA A 103 -48.22 33.96 58.59
N ASP A 104 -48.36 33.37 57.41
CA ASP A 104 -49.66 33.16 56.73
C ASP A 104 -50.42 31.92 57.20
N GLY A 105 -49.88 31.17 58.17
CA GLY A 105 -50.44 29.92 58.65
C GLY A 105 -51.89 30.12 59.09
N LYS A 106 -52.81 29.42 58.42
CA LYS A 106 -54.21 29.38 58.81
C LYS A 106 -54.27 28.64 60.15
N GLN A 107 -55.01 29.16 61.14
CA GLN A 107 -55.19 28.49 62.43
C GLN A 107 -56.14 27.28 62.29
N ASP A 108 -55.71 26.24 61.57
CA ASP A 108 -56.45 24.98 61.43
C ASP A 108 -55.66 23.73 61.88
N GLY A 109 -54.45 23.92 62.42
CA GLY A 109 -53.61 22.84 62.96
C GLY A 109 -52.94 21.98 61.89
N LEU A 110 -53.01 22.36 60.61
CA LEU A 110 -52.38 21.66 59.48
C LEU A 110 -51.21 22.44 58.86
N ASP A 111 -50.88 23.62 59.40
CA ASP A 111 -49.90 24.57 58.85
C ASP A 111 -48.65 24.76 59.75
N ASP A 112 -48.38 23.84 60.67
CA ASP A 112 -47.30 24.02 61.65
C ASP A 112 -45.90 23.77 61.05
N ALA A 113 -44.99 24.72 61.26
CA ALA A 113 -43.57 24.50 61.03
C ALA A 113 -43.00 23.61 62.14
N LYS A 114 -42.25 22.56 61.79
CA LYS A 114 -41.75 21.58 62.75
C LYS A 114 -40.25 21.36 62.62
N VAL A 115 -39.54 21.42 63.75
CA VAL A 115 -38.16 20.96 63.84
C VAL A 115 -38.03 19.90 64.92
N SER A 116 -37.14 18.93 64.72
CA SER A 116 -36.92 17.88 65.73
C SER A 116 -36.23 18.42 66.98
N ALA A 117 -36.61 17.89 68.15
CA ALA A 117 -36.09 18.34 69.45
C ALA A 117 -34.56 18.20 69.49
N GLY A 118 -33.87 19.23 70.03
CA GLY A 118 -32.41 19.24 70.12
C GLY A 118 -31.66 19.52 68.82
N SER A 119 -32.35 19.82 67.70
CA SER A 119 -31.72 19.95 66.39
C SER A 119 -31.07 21.31 66.10
N ASN A 120 -31.15 22.30 67.01
CA ASN A 120 -30.66 23.67 66.80
C ASN A 120 -31.01 24.25 65.41
N SER A 121 -32.26 24.03 64.96
CA SER A 121 -32.72 24.35 63.61
C SER A 121 -33.91 25.29 63.67
N VAL A 122 -34.10 26.08 62.62
CA VAL A 122 -35.22 27.03 62.47
C VAL A 122 -36.03 26.62 61.25
N ALA A 123 -37.34 26.43 61.38
CA ALA A 123 -38.25 26.24 60.26
C ALA A 123 -39.09 27.51 60.07
N ILE A 124 -39.13 28.03 58.83
CA ILE A 124 -39.78 29.29 58.48
C ILE A 124 -40.90 29.01 57.48
N GLY A 125 -42.12 29.42 57.81
CA GLY A 125 -43.32 29.22 56.99
C GLY A 125 -44.04 27.90 57.23
N ALA A 126 -45.32 27.84 56.86
CA ALA A 126 -46.19 26.69 57.13
C ALA A 126 -45.64 25.39 56.55
N ASN A 127 -45.79 24.27 57.26
CA ASN A 127 -45.35 22.94 56.82
C ASN A 127 -43.84 22.81 56.50
N SER A 128 -43.01 23.78 56.91
CA SER A 128 -41.55 23.68 56.80
C SER A 128 -41.01 22.71 57.85
N ILE A 129 -40.13 21.82 57.42
CA ILE A 129 -39.51 20.82 58.30
C ILE A 129 -38.00 20.76 58.12
N ASN A 130 -37.26 20.34 59.14
CA ASN A 130 -35.81 20.18 59.04
C ASN A 130 -35.37 18.82 58.47
N GLN A 131 -36.17 18.17 57.62
CA GLN A 131 -35.78 16.92 56.97
C GLN A 131 -35.03 17.13 55.66
N SER A 132 -34.07 16.24 55.40
CA SER A 132 -33.42 16.11 54.10
C SER A 132 -34.31 15.37 53.09
N VAL A 133 -33.91 15.37 51.82
CA VAL A 133 -34.50 14.59 50.71
C VAL A 133 -34.66 13.10 51.05
N VAL A 134 -33.85 12.57 51.97
CA VAL A 134 -33.86 11.17 52.42
C VAL A 134 -34.68 10.91 53.69
N GLY A 135 -35.50 11.86 54.15
CA GLY A 135 -36.41 11.70 55.29
C GLY A 135 -35.75 11.73 56.67
N THR A 136 -34.44 11.99 56.74
CA THR A 136 -33.71 12.17 58.00
C THR A 136 -33.68 13.63 58.42
N ASP A 137 -33.86 13.91 59.71
CA ASP A 137 -33.73 15.26 60.26
C ASP A 137 -32.27 15.76 60.13
N ARG A 138 -32.10 16.99 59.67
CA ARG A 138 -30.85 17.73 59.60
C ARG A 138 -30.78 18.70 60.78
N PRO A 139 -29.77 18.59 61.66
CA PRO A 139 -29.53 19.60 62.69
C PRO A 139 -28.78 20.81 62.11
N ASN A 140 -28.80 21.94 62.84
CA ASN A 140 -28.13 23.21 62.50
C ASN A 140 -28.55 23.82 61.14
N VAL A 141 -29.82 23.77 60.77
CA VAL A 141 -30.32 24.32 59.50
C VAL A 141 -31.41 25.37 59.67
N VAL A 142 -31.49 26.27 58.71
CA VAL A 142 -32.69 27.09 58.47
C VAL A 142 -33.45 26.48 57.30
N SER A 143 -34.63 25.95 57.56
CA SER A 143 -35.51 25.36 56.54
C SER A 143 -36.63 26.33 56.18
N VAL A 144 -36.84 26.55 54.89
CA VAL A 144 -37.93 27.39 54.36
C VAL A 144 -39.02 26.56 53.67
N GLY A 145 -38.98 25.24 53.78
CA GLY A 145 -39.95 24.35 53.15
C GLY A 145 -39.81 22.89 53.55
N SER A 146 -40.47 22.03 52.79
CA SER A 146 -40.30 20.58 52.87
C SER A 146 -39.93 20.04 51.48
N PHE A 147 -39.45 18.80 51.43
CA PHE A 147 -39.04 18.18 50.16
C PHE A 147 -40.19 18.19 49.13
N GLY A 148 -39.92 18.68 47.91
CA GLY A 148 -40.91 18.84 46.85
C GLY A 148 -41.88 20.02 47.04
N LYS A 149 -41.69 20.80 48.11
CA LYS A 149 -42.41 22.04 48.45
C LYS A 149 -41.39 23.11 48.91
N GLU A 150 -40.26 23.20 48.23
CA GLU A 150 -39.22 24.18 48.51
C GLU A 150 -39.72 25.59 48.19
N ARG A 151 -39.33 26.56 49.03
CA ARG A 151 -39.65 27.98 48.79
C ARG A 151 -38.43 28.70 48.27
N GLN A 152 -38.66 29.63 47.35
CA GLN A 152 -37.62 30.54 46.87
C GLN A 152 -37.30 31.57 47.96
N ILE A 153 -36.02 31.85 48.15
CA ILE A 153 -35.55 32.96 48.98
C ILE A 153 -35.22 34.10 48.02
N ILE A 154 -36.02 35.17 48.06
CA ILE A 154 -35.81 36.37 47.24
C ILE A 154 -35.05 37.44 48.03
N ASN A 155 -34.46 38.41 47.32
CA ASN A 155 -33.66 39.50 47.90
C ASN A 155 -32.39 39.03 48.63
N VAL A 156 -31.81 37.91 48.19
CA VAL A 156 -30.50 37.43 48.66
C VAL A 156 -29.40 38.24 47.96
N ALA A 157 -28.72 39.09 48.72
CA ALA A 157 -27.51 39.79 48.26
C ALA A 157 -26.43 38.77 47.83
N ALA A 158 -25.52 39.18 46.95
CA ALA A 158 -24.41 38.31 46.57
C ALA A 158 -23.53 38.03 47.80
N GLY A 159 -23.22 36.76 48.04
CA GLY A 159 -22.35 36.37 49.15
C GLY A 159 -20.95 36.96 48.99
N THR A 160 -20.39 37.46 50.08
CA THR A 160 -19.04 38.06 50.16
C THR A 160 -18.06 37.18 50.93
N GLU A 161 -18.56 36.33 51.82
CA GLU A 161 -17.79 35.35 52.59
C GLU A 161 -18.08 33.92 52.13
N ASN A 162 -17.19 32.97 52.45
CA ASN A 162 -17.29 31.57 52.01
C ASN A 162 -18.55 30.83 52.53
N THR A 163 -19.16 31.34 53.61
CA THR A 163 -20.35 30.74 54.24
C THR A 163 -21.66 31.41 53.83
N ASP A 164 -21.59 32.48 53.03
CA ASP A 164 -22.78 33.19 52.58
C ASP A 164 -23.57 32.36 51.56
N ALA A 165 -24.87 32.63 51.47
CA ALA A 165 -25.70 32.02 50.44
C ALA A 165 -25.31 32.58 49.05
N VAL A 166 -25.13 31.68 48.08
CA VAL A 166 -24.88 32.05 46.68
C VAL A 166 -26.21 32.34 46.00
N ASN A 167 -26.34 33.53 45.41
CA ASN A 167 -27.53 33.86 44.64
C ASN A 167 -27.41 33.45 43.15
N VAL A 168 -28.52 33.45 42.42
CA VAL A 168 -28.57 33.01 41.01
C VAL A 168 -27.66 33.85 40.10
N SER A 169 -27.44 35.13 40.42
CA SER A 169 -26.57 36.00 39.61
C SER A 169 -25.09 35.59 39.69
N GLN A 170 -24.61 35.17 40.87
CA GLN A 170 -23.25 34.64 41.04
C GLN A 170 -23.05 33.33 40.28
N LEU A 171 -24.06 32.43 40.31
CA LEU A 171 -24.03 31.18 39.56
C LEU A 171 -24.05 31.42 38.04
N ASN A 172 -24.88 32.35 37.56
CA ASN A 172 -24.95 32.71 36.15
C ASN A 172 -23.64 33.36 35.65
N SER A 173 -23.00 34.20 36.46
CA SER A 173 -21.69 34.78 36.16
C SER A 173 -20.59 33.72 36.03
N LEU A 174 -20.57 32.74 36.94
CA LEU A 174 -19.65 31.61 36.85
C LEU A 174 -19.91 30.74 35.63
N SER A 175 -21.18 30.42 35.35
CA SER A 175 -21.60 29.64 34.18
C SER A 175 -21.19 30.34 32.88
N THR A 176 -21.44 31.64 32.78
CA THR A 176 -21.05 32.45 31.62
C THR A 176 -19.54 32.47 31.44
N SER A 177 -18.77 32.71 32.51
CA SER A 177 -17.30 32.72 32.45
C SER A 177 -16.70 31.35 32.07
N THR A 178 -17.32 30.28 32.55
CA THR A 178 -16.91 28.91 32.19
C THR A 178 -17.22 28.62 30.73
N SER A 179 -18.41 28.99 30.25
CA SER A 179 -18.81 28.82 28.85
C SER A 179 -17.93 29.64 27.90
N THR A 180 -17.59 30.88 28.25
CA THR A 180 -16.69 31.71 27.45
C THR A 180 -15.27 31.16 27.44
N GLY A 181 -14.76 30.70 28.59
CA GLY A 181 -13.45 30.04 28.68
C GLY A 181 -13.34 28.77 27.84
N ILE A 182 -14.36 27.90 27.90
CA ILE A 182 -14.45 26.69 27.05
C ILE A 182 -14.55 27.10 25.57
N GLY A 183 -15.34 28.14 25.25
CA GLY A 183 -15.43 28.71 23.91
C GLY A 183 -14.07 29.15 23.37
N SER A 184 -13.32 29.96 24.13
CA SER A 184 -11.97 30.41 23.76
C SER A 184 -10.98 29.25 23.61
N LEU A 185 -11.08 28.23 24.45
CA LEU A 185 -10.24 27.05 24.32
C LEU A 185 -10.57 26.27 23.03
N SER A 186 -11.85 26.15 22.69
CA SER A 186 -12.29 25.47 21.45
C SER A 186 -11.79 26.19 20.19
N THR A 187 -11.83 27.52 20.18
CA THR A 187 -11.34 28.31 19.04
C THR A 187 -9.81 28.26 18.93
N GLY A 188 -9.09 28.32 20.07
CA GLY A 188 -7.65 28.15 20.12
C GLY A 188 -7.20 26.76 19.65
N LEU A 189 -7.90 25.71 20.06
CA LEU A 189 -7.63 24.35 19.62
C LEU A 189 -7.94 24.16 18.13
N SER A 190 -9.06 24.71 17.64
CA SER A 190 -9.40 24.69 16.21
C SER A 190 -8.34 25.39 15.37
N THR A 191 -7.82 26.53 15.82
CA THR A 191 -6.75 27.27 15.14
C THR A 191 -5.45 26.45 15.10
N THR A 192 -5.11 25.81 16.22
CA THR A 192 -3.95 24.92 16.30
C THR A 192 -4.09 23.74 15.33
N ASN A 193 -5.26 23.11 15.27
CA ASN A 193 -5.53 22.01 14.36
C ASN A 193 -5.42 22.44 12.88
N SER A 194 -5.95 23.62 12.53
CA SER A 194 -5.81 24.19 11.18
C SER A 194 -4.36 24.51 10.81
N ASN A 195 -3.57 25.01 11.75
CA ASN A 195 -2.14 25.28 11.54
C ASN A 195 -1.35 23.98 11.33
N VAL A 196 -1.64 22.93 12.12
CA VAL A 196 -1.05 21.60 11.94
C VAL A 196 -1.43 20.99 10.59
N GLY A 197 -2.69 21.10 10.16
CA GLY A 197 -3.14 20.65 8.84
C GLY A 197 -2.46 21.40 7.69
N SER A 198 -2.31 22.73 7.81
CA SER A 198 -1.63 23.57 6.82
C SER A 198 -0.14 23.26 6.74
N LEU A 199 0.52 23.05 7.88
CA LEU A 199 1.92 22.64 7.95
C LEU A 199 2.12 21.26 7.33
N SER A 200 1.26 20.28 7.67
CA SER A 200 1.28 18.94 7.08
C SER A 200 1.16 18.99 5.55
N THR A 201 0.22 19.79 5.04
CA THR A 201 -0.01 19.94 3.59
C THR A 201 1.18 20.62 2.90
N SER A 202 1.77 21.63 3.55
CA SER A 202 2.94 22.33 3.02
C SER A 202 4.16 21.41 2.97
N THR A 203 4.41 20.66 4.04
CA THR A 203 5.50 19.69 4.11
C THR A 203 5.31 18.54 3.11
N SER A 204 4.10 18.00 2.95
CA SER A 204 3.84 16.94 1.97
C SER A 204 4.04 17.43 0.53
N THR A 205 3.60 18.65 0.23
CA THR A 205 3.78 19.26 -1.09
C THR A 205 5.26 19.50 -1.38
N ALA A 206 6.00 20.08 -0.42
CA ALA A 206 7.44 20.31 -0.56
C ALA A 206 8.22 19.00 -0.77
N LEU A 207 7.89 17.95 -0.01
CA LEU A 207 8.54 16.65 -0.15
C LEU A 207 8.21 15.97 -1.49
N SER A 208 6.98 16.10 -1.97
CA SER A 208 6.55 15.61 -3.29
C SER A 208 7.31 16.31 -4.43
N THR A 209 7.43 17.65 -4.35
CA THR A 209 8.21 18.44 -5.32
C THR A 209 9.68 18.03 -5.29
N ASN A 210 10.28 17.86 -4.12
CA ASN A 210 11.67 17.40 -3.99
C ASN A 210 11.86 15.99 -4.56
N THR A 211 10.92 15.07 -4.32
CA THR A 211 10.94 13.72 -4.90
C THR A 211 10.90 13.77 -6.43
N SER A 212 10.05 14.63 -6.99
CA SER A 212 9.93 14.85 -8.44
C SER A 212 11.21 15.45 -9.05
N SER A 213 11.83 16.42 -8.37
CA SER A 213 13.12 16.98 -8.77
C SER A 213 14.24 15.94 -8.73
N ILE A 214 14.31 15.12 -7.68
CA ILE A 214 15.29 14.04 -7.55
C ILE A 214 15.11 13.00 -8.66
N ASN A 215 13.87 12.61 -8.96
CA ASN A 215 13.59 11.71 -10.08
C ASN A 215 14.03 12.31 -11.42
N SER A 216 13.78 13.60 -11.64
CA SER A 216 14.20 14.29 -12.87
C SER A 216 15.73 14.39 -12.98
N LEU A 217 16.42 14.60 -11.86
CA LEU A 217 17.89 14.55 -11.79
C LEU A 217 18.40 13.13 -12.07
N SER A 218 17.74 12.10 -11.55
CA SER A 218 18.08 10.68 -11.78
C SER A 218 17.95 10.29 -13.26
N THR A 219 16.87 10.70 -13.92
CA THR A 219 16.68 10.46 -15.37
C THR A 219 17.71 11.24 -16.20
N GLY A 220 18.00 12.50 -15.82
CA GLY A 220 19.05 13.30 -16.44
C GLY A 220 20.45 12.69 -16.30
N LEU A 221 20.79 12.17 -15.12
CA LEU A 221 22.06 11.51 -14.86
C LEU A 221 22.18 10.16 -15.60
N SER A 222 21.07 9.41 -15.68
CA SER A 222 21.01 8.16 -16.46
C SER A 222 21.24 8.42 -17.95
N SER A 223 20.67 9.50 -18.47
CA SER A 223 20.87 9.94 -19.86
C SER A 223 22.32 10.35 -20.11
N THR A 224 22.90 11.12 -19.19
CA THR A 224 24.34 11.48 -19.24
C THR A 224 25.23 10.24 -19.22
N THR A 225 24.93 9.25 -18.38
CA THR A 225 25.66 7.98 -18.30
C THR A 225 25.60 7.21 -19.62
N SER A 226 24.42 7.12 -20.24
CA SER A 226 24.23 6.49 -21.56
C SER A 226 24.99 7.23 -22.67
N ASN A 227 25.01 8.56 -22.63
CA ASN A 227 25.78 9.38 -23.58
C ASN A 227 27.28 9.15 -23.43
N VAL A 228 27.80 9.10 -22.19
CA VAL A 228 29.20 8.75 -21.91
C VAL A 228 29.52 7.33 -22.39
N GLY A 229 28.61 6.37 -22.17
CA GLY A 229 28.75 5.01 -22.68
C GLY A 229 28.84 4.97 -24.20
N SER A 230 27.96 5.70 -24.90
CA SER A 230 27.96 5.82 -26.37
C SER A 230 29.21 6.51 -26.90
N LEU A 231 29.70 7.53 -26.19
CA LEU A 231 30.95 8.20 -26.54
C LEU A 231 32.15 7.27 -26.34
N SER A 232 32.14 6.45 -25.29
CA SER A 232 33.18 5.45 -25.02
C SER A 232 33.23 4.38 -26.12
N THR A 233 32.08 3.84 -26.55
CA THR A 233 32.02 2.89 -27.66
C THR A 233 32.44 3.52 -28.99
N GLY A 234 32.01 4.77 -29.25
CA GLY A 234 32.44 5.55 -30.41
C GLY A 234 33.95 5.80 -30.45
N LEU A 235 34.55 6.14 -29.30
CA LEU A 235 35.99 6.33 -29.18
C LEU A 235 36.75 5.00 -29.34
N SER A 236 36.26 3.90 -28.78
CA SER A 236 36.83 2.56 -28.96
C SER A 236 36.81 2.12 -30.43
N THR A 237 35.72 2.44 -31.14
CA THR A 237 35.60 2.17 -32.58
C THR A 237 36.61 3.00 -33.37
N THR A 238 36.71 4.30 -33.08
CA THR A 238 37.73 5.18 -33.67
C THR A 238 39.14 4.64 -33.42
N ASN A 239 39.46 4.22 -32.19
CA ASN A 239 40.76 3.66 -31.84
C ASN A 239 41.06 2.36 -32.61
N SER A 240 40.06 1.49 -32.77
CA SER A 240 40.19 0.24 -33.54
C SER A 240 40.40 0.51 -35.03
N ASN A 241 39.70 1.51 -35.58
CA ASN A 241 39.88 1.95 -36.97
C ASN A 241 41.26 2.54 -37.20
N VAL A 242 41.76 3.38 -36.29
CA VAL A 242 43.13 3.94 -36.36
C VAL A 242 44.17 2.82 -36.26
N SER A 243 43.97 1.84 -35.37
CA SER A 243 44.87 0.69 -35.23
C SER A 243 44.89 -0.18 -36.49
N SER A 244 43.72 -0.41 -37.08
CA SER A 244 43.58 -1.17 -38.33
C SER A 244 44.21 -0.43 -39.49
N LEU A 245 44.00 0.89 -39.60
CA LEU A 245 44.62 1.72 -40.62
C LEU A 245 46.14 1.74 -40.47
N SER A 246 46.66 1.86 -39.24
CA SER A 246 48.10 1.80 -38.96
C SER A 246 48.70 0.46 -39.40
N THR A 247 48.01 -0.65 -39.12
CA THR A 247 48.43 -2.00 -39.51
C THR A 247 48.40 -2.17 -41.04
N SER A 248 47.33 -1.73 -41.69
CA SER A 248 47.19 -1.75 -43.16
C SER A 248 48.26 -0.90 -43.85
N THR A 249 48.55 0.30 -43.34
CA THR A 249 49.63 1.15 -43.87
C THR A 249 50.99 0.51 -43.65
N SER A 250 51.26 -0.06 -42.48
CA SER A 250 52.51 -0.78 -42.19
C SER A 250 52.73 -1.96 -43.14
N THR A 251 51.71 -2.81 -43.31
CA THR A 251 51.77 -3.98 -44.21
C THR A 251 51.85 -3.58 -45.68
N GLY A 252 51.17 -2.51 -46.09
CA GLY A 252 51.30 -1.92 -47.41
C GLY A 252 52.71 -1.41 -47.71
N ILE A 253 53.33 -0.69 -46.77
CA ILE A 253 54.72 -0.23 -46.89
C ILE A 253 55.69 -1.42 -46.94
N ALA A 254 55.49 -2.44 -46.11
CA ALA A 254 56.31 -3.65 -46.13
C ALA A 254 56.18 -4.41 -47.47
N SER A 255 54.97 -4.52 -48.02
CA SER A 255 54.76 -5.13 -49.33
C SER A 255 55.46 -4.31 -50.43
N LEU A 256 55.35 -2.98 -50.38
CA LEU A 256 56.04 -2.11 -51.32
C LEU A 256 57.57 -2.25 -51.21
N SER A 257 58.14 -2.35 -50.00
CA SER A 257 59.58 -2.54 -49.81
C SER A 257 60.07 -3.88 -50.37
N THR A 258 59.30 -4.96 -50.20
CA THR A 258 59.60 -6.27 -50.82
C THR A 258 59.49 -6.20 -52.35
N GLY A 259 58.50 -5.47 -52.89
CA GLY A 259 58.36 -5.24 -54.32
C GLY A 259 59.55 -4.47 -54.90
N ILE A 260 59.99 -3.40 -54.23
CA ILE A 260 61.18 -2.64 -54.62
C ILE A 260 62.44 -3.50 -54.56
N SER A 261 62.57 -4.36 -53.55
CA SER A 261 63.71 -5.30 -53.42
C SER A 261 63.70 -6.37 -54.52
N SER A 262 62.52 -6.84 -54.91
CA SER A 262 62.35 -7.78 -56.03
C SER A 262 62.68 -7.11 -57.37
N LEU A 263 62.30 -5.84 -57.53
CA LEU A 263 62.65 -5.06 -58.71
C LEU A 263 64.15 -4.77 -58.77
N SER A 264 64.79 -4.46 -57.65
CA SER A 264 66.24 -4.21 -57.60
C SER A 264 67.03 -5.47 -57.97
N THR A 265 66.65 -6.63 -57.44
CA THR A 265 67.26 -7.92 -57.83
C THR A 265 67.00 -8.27 -59.29
N GLY A 266 65.79 -8.00 -59.81
CA GLY A 266 65.47 -8.11 -61.24
C GLY A 266 66.37 -7.23 -62.11
N LEU A 267 66.57 -5.98 -61.73
CA LEU A 267 67.46 -5.05 -62.45
C LEU A 267 68.93 -5.49 -62.39
N SER A 268 69.39 -6.05 -61.26
CA SER A 268 70.73 -6.64 -61.16
C SER A 268 70.92 -7.84 -62.10
N GLN A 269 69.88 -8.65 -62.33
CA GLN A 269 69.92 -9.73 -63.31
C GLN A 269 70.03 -9.19 -64.75
N VAL A 270 69.35 -8.09 -65.08
CA VAL A 270 69.51 -7.41 -66.38
C VAL A 270 70.94 -6.90 -66.57
N SER A 271 71.56 -6.33 -65.52
CA SER A 271 72.97 -5.94 -65.56
C SER A 271 73.92 -7.14 -65.70
N SER A 272 73.55 -8.32 -65.19
CA SER A 272 74.34 -9.54 -65.37
C SER A 272 74.14 -10.14 -66.77
N LEU A 273 72.96 -9.96 -67.35
CA LEU A 273 72.68 -10.34 -68.73
C LEU A 273 73.44 -9.45 -69.71
N SER A 274 73.59 -8.15 -69.42
CA SER A 274 74.37 -7.24 -70.26
C SER A 274 75.86 -7.58 -70.25
N THR A 275 76.44 -8.00 -69.11
CA THR A 275 77.82 -8.50 -69.06
C THR A 275 77.94 -9.85 -69.77
N GLY A 276 76.97 -10.75 -69.62
CA GLY A 276 76.89 -12.01 -70.37
C GLY A 276 76.84 -11.79 -71.88
N LEU A 277 76.04 -10.85 -72.37
CA LEU A 277 75.94 -10.50 -73.79
C LEU A 277 77.23 -9.86 -74.33
N ASN A 278 77.90 -9.03 -73.53
CA ASN A 278 79.24 -8.53 -73.87
C ASN A 278 80.24 -9.68 -74.00
N ASN A 279 80.20 -10.67 -73.12
CA ASN A 279 81.06 -11.85 -73.22
C ASN A 279 80.76 -12.70 -74.47
N VAL A 280 79.49 -12.87 -74.84
CA VAL A 280 79.11 -13.54 -76.10
C VAL A 280 79.60 -12.75 -77.31
N THR A 281 79.47 -11.42 -77.29
CA THR A 281 79.95 -10.54 -78.37
C THR A 281 81.48 -10.61 -78.50
N ASN A 282 82.21 -10.59 -77.38
CA ASN A 282 83.66 -10.77 -77.35
C ASN A 282 84.08 -12.17 -77.81
N GLY A 283 83.34 -13.20 -77.42
CA GLY A 283 83.54 -14.59 -77.84
C GLY A 283 83.31 -14.76 -79.34
N ALA A 284 82.24 -14.18 -79.89
CA ALA A 284 81.96 -14.17 -81.32
C ALA A 284 83.04 -13.42 -82.12
N THR A 285 83.55 -12.32 -81.58
CA THR A 285 84.68 -11.56 -82.17
C THR A 285 85.99 -12.35 -82.11
N SER A 286 86.22 -13.07 -81.02
CA SER A 286 87.39 -13.95 -80.88
C SER A 286 87.30 -15.16 -81.82
N LEU A 287 86.10 -15.73 -81.96
CA LEU A 287 85.81 -16.85 -82.85
C LEU A 287 85.91 -16.44 -84.32
N SER A 288 85.38 -15.28 -84.70
CA SER A 288 85.56 -14.74 -86.06
C SER A 288 87.04 -14.50 -86.39
N THR A 289 87.82 -14.03 -85.41
CA THR A 289 89.28 -13.89 -85.53
C THR A 289 89.96 -15.26 -85.66
N ALA A 290 89.55 -16.28 -84.90
CA ALA A 290 90.12 -17.62 -84.91
C ALA A 290 89.73 -18.47 -86.14
N LEU A 291 88.54 -18.27 -86.72
CA LEU A 291 88.11 -18.94 -87.94
C LEU A 291 88.60 -18.24 -89.20
N LYS A 292 89.02 -16.98 -89.14
CA LYS A 292 89.54 -16.25 -90.30
C LYS A 292 90.65 -17.02 -91.04
N PRO A 293 91.67 -17.62 -90.37
CA PRO A 293 92.68 -18.47 -91.03
C PRO A 293 92.11 -19.75 -91.66
N LEU A 294 91.06 -20.35 -91.08
CA LEU A 294 90.39 -21.53 -91.64
C LEU A 294 89.54 -21.18 -92.86
N VAL A 295 88.84 -20.04 -92.85
CA VAL A 295 88.10 -19.52 -94.01
C VAL A 295 89.07 -19.12 -95.12
N ASP A 296 90.17 -18.45 -94.78
CA ASP A 296 91.24 -18.11 -95.73
C ASP A 296 91.87 -19.40 -96.31
N SER A 297 92.07 -20.44 -95.49
CA SER A 297 92.55 -21.77 -95.94
C SER A 297 91.51 -22.54 -96.76
N SER A 298 90.22 -22.43 -96.44
CA SER A 298 89.11 -23.07 -97.19
C SER A 298 88.93 -22.42 -98.56
N ASN A 299 89.04 -21.10 -98.65
CA ASN A 299 89.03 -20.38 -99.93
C ASN A 299 90.27 -20.72 -100.77
N ALA A 300 91.44 -20.87 -100.13
CA ALA A 300 92.65 -21.37 -100.78
C ALA A 300 92.55 -22.85 -101.21
N ALA A 301 91.84 -23.69 -100.46
CA ALA A 301 91.60 -25.09 -100.80
C ALA A 301 90.54 -25.27 -101.91
N ALA A 302 89.51 -24.42 -101.95
CA ALA A 302 88.53 -24.37 -103.04
C ALA A 302 89.16 -23.92 -104.37
N ALA A 303 90.13 -23.01 -104.33
CA ALA A 303 90.93 -22.63 -105.51
C ALA A 303 91.86 -23.77 -106.01
N ASN A 304 92.13 -24.78 -105.17
CA ASN A 304 93.02 -25.92 -105.46
C ASN A 304 92.30 -27.28 -105.56
N GLY A 305 90.96 -27.30 -105.63
CA GLY A 305 90.21 -28.48 -106.09
C GLY A 305 90.05 -29.67 -105.12
N ALA A 306 90.16 -29.49 -103.80
CA ALA A 306 89.94 -30.58 -102.84
C ALA A 306 88.50 -30.60 -102.26
N THR A 307 87.81 -31.73 -102.39
CA THR A 307 86.46 -32.00 -101.86
C THR A 307 86.55 -32.67 -100.48
N ILE A 308 85.80 -32.18 -99.48
CA ILE A 308 85.64 -32.83 -98.17
C ILE A 308 84.19 -33.28 -98.03
N GLY A 309 84.01 -34.60 -97.88
CA GLY A 309 82.71 -35.24 -97.70
C GLY A 309 82.21 -35.20 -96.25
N ALA A 310 80.91 -34.99 -96.09
CA ALA A 310 80.17 -35.36 -94.90
C ALA A 310 78.80 -35.91 -95.30
N THR A 311 78.57 -37.15 -94.85
CA THR A 311 77.40 -38.00 -95.05
C THR A 311 76.17 -37.48 -94.30
N THR A 312 75.02 -37.76 -94.91
CA THR A 312 73.64 -37.40 -94.58
C THR A 312 73.13 -37.92 -93.22
N ILE A 313 72.27 -37.11 -92.58
CA ILE A 313 71.39 -37.50 -91.46
C ILE A 313 70.15 -38.20 -92.05
N GLY A 314 69.93 -39.45 -91.66
CA GLY A 314 68.74 -40.22 -92.01
C GLY A 314 67.56 -39.97 -91.07
N GLY A 315 66.40 -39.69 -91.68
CA GLY A 315 65.15 -40.42 -91.45
C GLY A 315 64.42 -40.24 -90.12
N ALA A 316 63.35 -39.44 -90.14
CA ALA A 316 62.22 -39.58 -89.22
C ALA A 316 61.47 -40.90 -89.48
N ASN A 317 61.01 -41.58 -88.43
CA ASN A 317 60.01 -42.65 -88.56
C ASN A 317 58.59 -42.06 -88.58
N SER A 318 57.69 -42.75 -89.28
CA SER A 318 56.30 -42.37 -89.54
C SER A 318 55.33 -42.52 -88.35
N ASP A 319 55.80 -42.38 -87.09
CA ASP A 319 54.94 -42.36 -85.89
C ASP A 319 54.93 -41.02 -85.14
N GLY A 320 55.62 -40.00 -85.67
CA GLY A 320 55.54 -38.63 -85.14
C GLY A 320 56.13 -38.43 -83.74
N THR A 321 57.01 -39.31 -83.25
CA THR A 321 57.68 -39.09 -81.96
C THR A 321 59.18 -38.85 -82.07
N VAL A 322 59.64 -37.75 -81.46
CA VAL A 322 61.06 -37.45 -81.21
C VAL A 322 61.36 -37.77 -79.75
N ARG A 323 62.24 -38.74 -79.52
CA ARG A 323 62.76 -39.08 -78.18
C ARG A 323 64.21 -38.62 -78.08
N THR A 324 64.50 -37.68 -77.20
CA THR A 324 65.88 -37.36 -76.78
C THR A 324 66.16 -38.05 -75.45
N ARG A 325 67.22 -38.87 -75.40
CA ARG A 325 67.73 -39.51 -74.16
C ARG A 325 68.76 -38.59 -73.52
N GLY A 326 68.48 -38.13 -72.30
CA GLY A 326 69.48 -37.55 -71.41
C GLY A 326 70.22 -38.63 -70.59
N THR A 327 71.50 -38.38 -70.30
CA THR A 327 72.50 -39.28 -69.69
C THR A 327 72.39 -39.47 -68.17
N SER A 328 71.20 -39.40 -67.58
CA SER A 328 70.97 -39.81 -66.20
C SER A 328 69.51 -40.19 -65.97
N GLY A 329 69.17 -41.41 -66.37
CA GLY A 329 68.56 -42.42 -65.50
C GLY A 329 67.31 -42.15 -64.65
N THR A 330 66.67 -40.98 -64.67
CA THR A 330 65.44 -40.72 -63.92
C THR A 330 64.27 -40.43 -64.85
N ALA A 331 63.40 -41.41 -64.98
CA ALA A 331 62.05 -41.25 -65.49
C ALA A 331 61.21 -40.50 -64.44
N ILE A 332 60.44 -39.50 -64.87
CA ILE A 332 59.21 -39.12 -64.17
C ILE A 332 58.07 -39.47 -65.12
N ASN A 333 57.63 -40.72 -65.03
CA ASN A 333 56.40 -41.22 -65.61
C ASN A 333 55.27 -40.90 -64.63
N ASN A 334 54.45 -39.91 -64.95
CA ASN A 334 53.15 -39.61 -64.34
C ASN A 334 53.09 -39.31 -62.82
N VAL A 335 52.56 -38.13 -62.49
CA VAL A 335 51.81 -37.95 -61.23
C VAL A 335 50.36 -38.36 -61.50
N ASN A 336 50.04 -39.64 -61.30
CA ASN A 336 48.65 -40.08 -61.25
C ASN A 336 48.15 -39.92 -59.81
N ALA A 337 47.48 -38.81 -59.50
CA ALA A 337 46.69 -38.74 -58.28
C ALA A 337 45.50 -39.69 -58.46
N ALA A 338 45.32 -40.67 -57.59
CA ALA A 338 44.12 -41.50 -57.56
C ALA A 338 42.92 -40.61 -57.19
N THR A 339 42.28 -39.97 -58.17
CA THR A 339 41.12 -39.12 -57.97
C THR A 339 39.85 -39.93 -58.25
N CYS A 340 39.19 -40.34 -57.19
CA CYS A 340 37.79 -40.80 -57.12
C CYS A 340 36.78 -39.64 -57.27
N SER A 341 37.23 -38.43 -57.58
CA SER A 341 36.37 -37.25 -57.68
C SER A 341 35.56 -37.31 -58.98
N SER A 342 34.25 -37.05 -58.90
CA SER A 342 33.31 -37.17 -60.02
C SER A 342 32.52 -35.86 -60.16
N VAL A 343 32.86 -35.05 -61.14
CA VAL A 343 32.23 -33.74 -61.41
C VAL A 343 31.61 -33.80 -62.80
N ASN A 344 30.32 -34.14 -62.87
CA ASN A 344 29.67 -34.59 -64.12
C ASN A 344 28.55 -33.68 -64.62
N GLY A 345 28.11 -32.71 -63.82
CA GLY A 345 27.05 -31.78 -64.19
C GLY A 345 27.54 -30.55 -64.95
N ILE A 346 26.63 -29.93 -65.70
CA ILE A 346 26.82 -28.58 -66.25
C ILE A 346 26.90 -27.60 -65.07
N ASP A 347 27.88 -26.70 -65.08
CA ASP A 347 28.15 -25.75 -63.98
C ASP A 347 28.41 -26.41 -62.61
N ALA A 348 28.84 -27.68 -62.60
CA ALA A 348 29.21 -28.36 -61.37
C ALA A 348 30.63 -27.99 -60.90
N THR A 349 30.81 -27.79 -59.60
CA THR A 349 32.12 -27.46 -58.98
C THR A 349 32.49 -28.52 -57.95
N GLY A 350 33.50 -29.34 -58.23
CA GLY A 350 34.00 -30.34 -57.28
C GLY A 350 35.48 -30.14 -56.95
N THR A 351 35.82 -29.96 -55.67
CA THR A 351 37.21 -29.83 -55.22
C THR A 351 37.44 -30.65 -53.94
N GLY A 352 38.56 -31.38 -53.86
CA GLY A 352 38.86 -32.33 -52.78
C GLY A 352 38.93 -33.78 -53.25
N LEU A 353 39.59 -34.63 -52.47
CA LEU A 353 39.77 -36.05 -52.80
C LEU A 353 38.44 -36.80 -52.67
N CYS A 354 37.99 -37.48 -53.72
CA CYS A 354 36.66 -38.11 -53.81
C CYS A 354 35.48 -37.11 -53.68
N ALA A 355 35.66 -35.84 -54.05
CA ALA A 355 34.53 -34.91 -54.13
C ALA A 355 33.62 -35.29 -55.31
N GLN A 356 32.31 -35.44 -55.05
CA GLN A 356 31.32 -35.88 -56.04
C GLN A 356 30.27 -34.79 -56.23
N ALA A 357 30.30 -34.13 -57.38
CA ALA A 357 29.31 -33.14 -57.83
C ALA A 357 28.68 -33.67 -59.12
N THR A 358 27.67 -34.55 -59.00
CA THR A 358 27.31 -35.48 -60.09
C THR A 358 26.21 -34.99 -61.04
N LYS A 359 25.57 -33.85 -60.75
CA LYS A 359 24.45 -33.29 -61.52
C LYS A 359 24.61 -31.79 -61.73
N ASP A 360 23.78 -31.21 -62.59
CA ASP A 360 23.88 -29.80 -63.00
C ASP A 360 23.77 -28.86 -61.80
N GLY A 361 24.65 -27.85 -61.75
CA GLY A 361 24.73 -26.88 -60.66
C GLY A 361 25.17 -27.43 -59.30
N ALA A 362 25.62 -28.69 -59.23
CA ALA A 362 26.08 -29.30 -57.98
C ALA A 362 27.45 -28.76 -57.54
N THR A 363 27.62 -28.40 -56.27
CA THR A 363 28.90 -27.94 -55.70
C THR A 363 29.34 -28.86 -54.57
N ALA A 364 30.48 -29.56 -54.74
CA ALA A 364 31.09 -30.42 -53.73
C ALA A 364 32.50 -29.94 -53.35
N ILE A 365 32.69 -29.38 -52.16
CA ILE A 365 33.98 -28.83 -51.71
C ILE A 365 34.41 -29.54 -50.42
N GLY A 366 35.47 -30.33 -50.49
CA GLY A 366 36.01 -31.11 -49.37
C GLY A 366 36.20 -32.57 -49.74
N SER A 367 37.14 -33.24 -49.08
CA SER A 367 37.38 -34.66 -49.36
C SER A 367 36.13 -35.48 -49.00
N ASN A 368 35.67 -36.31 -49.94
CA ASN A 368 34.44 -37.09 -49.86
C ASN A 368 33.16 -36.25 -49.68
N ALA A 369 33.16 -34.96 -50.05
CA ALA A 369 31.92 -34.18 -50.16
C ALA A 369 31.07 -34.72 -51.32
N GLN A 370 29.76 -34.82 -51.13
CA GLN A 370 28.82 -35.47 -52.05
C GLN A 370 27.61 -34.58 -52.28
N ALA A 371 27.59 -33.90 -53.42
CA ALA A 371 26.47 -33.13 -53.96
C ALA A 371 25.91 -33.92 -55.15
N THR A 372 24.93 -34.79 -54.89
CA THR A 372 24.57 -35.86 -55.85
C THR A 372 23.37 -35.57 -56.74
N ASP A 373 22.69 -34.45 -56.51
CA ASP A 373 21.49 -34.06 -57.26
C ASP A 373 21.59 -32.63 -57.81
N THR A 374 20.65 -32.22 -58.67
CA THR A 374 20.66 -30.90 -59.32
C THR A 374 20.64 -29.76 -58.30
N ASN A 375 21.46 -28.73 -58.51
CA ASN A 375 21.55 -27.55 -57.66
C ASN A 375 21.88 -27.84 -56.17
N THR A 376 22.53 -28.97 -55.88
CA THR A 376 22.95 -29.32 -54.51
C THR A 376 24.26 -28.65 -54.12
N THR A 377 24.46 -28.38 -52.84
CA THR A 377 25.73 -27.83 -52.31
C THR A 377 26.20 -28.64 -51.11
N ALA A 378 27.34 -29.31 -51.20
CA ALA A 378 27.99 -30.05 -50.13
C ALA A 378 29.39 -29.45 -49.85
N VAL A 379 29.57 -28.80 -48.70
CA VAL A 379 30.84 -28.16 -48.31
C VAL A 379 31.32 -28.70 -46.98
N GLY A 380 32.43 -29.42 -46.97
CA GLY A 380 33.04 -30.04 -45.79
C GLY A 380 33.44 -31.49 -46.03
N PHE A 381 34.40 -31.98 -45.24
CA PHE A 381 34.78 -33.40 -45.29
C PHE A 381 33.55 -34.29 -45.02
N ARG A 382 33.22 -35.17 -45.96
CA ARG A 382 32.03 -36.06 -45.91
C ARG A 382 30.68 -35.36 -45.84
N ALA A 383 30.57 -34.08 -46.21
CA ALA A 383 29.27 -33.43 -46.36
C ALA A 383 28.44 -34.14 -47.45
N LEU A 384 27.14 -34.33 -47.23
CA LEU A 384 26.24 -35.03 -48.15
C LEU A 384 24.97 -34.19 -48.36
N ALA A 385 24.75 -33.75 -49.60
CA ALA A 385 23.50 -33.16 -50.06
C ALA A 385 22.96 -34.05 -51.20
N SER A 386 21.89 -34.80 -50.93
CA SER A 386 21.48 -35.90 -51.81
C SER A 386 20.24 -35.66 -52.67
N GLN A 387 19.44 -34.64 -52.35
CA GLN A 387 18.19 -34.32 -53.05
C GLN A 387 18.27 -32.94 -53.72
N ALA A 388 17.56 -32.74 -54.82
CA ALA A 388 17.57 -31.48 -55.58
C ALA A 388 17.45 -30.24 -54.68
N GLY A 389 18.33 -29.25 -54.91
CA GLY A 389 18.34 -27.98 -54.15
C GLY A 389 18.80 -28.07 -52.68
N SER A 390 19.24 -29.25 -52.21
CA SER A 390 19.68 -29.42 -50.82
C SER A 390 21.08 -28.85 -50.54
N VAL A 391 21.30 -28.39 -49.33
CA VAL A 391 22.54 -27.74 -48.89
C VAL A 391 23.08 -28.42 -47.63
N ALA A 392 24.28 -28.97 -47.66
CA ALA A 392 25.00 -29.53 -46.52
C ALA A 392 26.34 -28.80 -46.32
N ILE A 393 26.50 -28.06 -45.23
CA ILE A 393 27.72 -27.28 -44.93
C ILE A 393 28.24 -27.66 -43.55
N GLY A 394 29.39 -28.33 -43.50
CA GLY A 394 30.03 -28.80 -42.28
C GLY A 394 30.65 -30.19 -42.45
N ASN A 395 31.60 -30.53 -41.59
CA ASN A 395 32.14 -31.89 -41.53
C ASN A 395 31.01 -32.88 -41.23
N ASN A 396 30.79 -33.85 -42.12
CA ASN A 396 29.74 -34.86 -42.00
C ASN A 396 28.31 -34.27 -41.84
N ALA A 397 28.07 -33.06 -42.37
CA ALA A 397 26.71 -32.51 -42.49
C ALA A 397 25.92 -33.31 -43.52
N ARG A 398 24.64 -33.60 -43.25
CA ARG A 398 23.80 -34.49 -44.06
C ARG A 398 22.44 -33.84 -44.34
N ALA A 399 22.24 -33.37 -45.57
CA ALA A 399 20.98 -32.87 -46.10
C ALA A 399 20.41 -33.94 -47.05
N THR A 400 19.53 -34.78 -46.51
CA THR A 400 19.04 -36.01 -47.16
C THR A 400 17.55 -36.01 -47.49
N GLY A 401 16.79 -35.06 -46.94
CA GLY A 401 15.38 -34.83 -47.33
C GLY A 401 15.27 -33.89 -48.53
N ASP A 402 14.09 -33.84 -49.15
CA ASP A 402 13.85 -33.10 -50.40
C ASP A 402 12.95 -31.86 -50.18
N PRO A 403 13.40 -30.63 -50.48
CA PRO A 403 14.77 -30.13 -50.34
C PRO A 403 15.12 -29.85 -48.85
N THR A 404 16.40 -29.87 -48.48
CA THR A 404 16.82 -29.62 -47.09
C THR A 404 18.06 -28.74 -46.93
N VAL A 405 18.24 -28.15 -45.75
CA VAL A 405 19.44 -27.38 -45.38
C VAL A 405 20.03 -27.93 -44.08
N ALA A 406 21.26 -28.43 -44.11
CA ALA A 406 22.00 -28.91 -42.94
C ALA A 406 23.31 -28.12 -42.80
N ILE A 407 23.42 -27.26 -41.78
CA ILE A 407 24.59 -26.38 -41.55
C ILE A 407 25.15 -26.65 -40.15
N GLY A 408 26.40 -27.09 -40.06
CA GLY A 408 27.08 -27.46 -38.82
C GLY A 408 27.74 -28.84 -38.92
N GLN A 409 28.77 -29.08 -38.11
CA GLN A 409 29.39 -30.41 -38.05
C GLN A 409 28.36 -31.43 -37.54
N ASN A 410 28.24 -32.59 -38.21
CA ASN A 410 27.25 -33.62 -37.92
C ASN A 410 25.77 -33.16 -37.91
N SER A 411 25.44 -32.02 -38.54
CA SER A 411 24.02 -31.65 -38.69
C SER A 411 23.31 -32.63 -39.62
N LEU A 412 22.04 -32.91 -39.35
CA LEU A 412 21.21 -33.82 -40.12
C LEU A 412 19.86 -33.16 -40.41
N ALA A 413 19.59 -32.89 -41.68
CA ALA A 413 18.26 -32.54 -42.17
C ALA A 413 17.77 -33.71 -43.05
N SER A 414 16.78 -34.46 -42.55
CA SER A 414 16.28 -35.68 -43.20
C SER A 414 14.77 -35.66 -43.47
N GLY A 415 14.00 -34.82 -42.78
CA GLY A 415 12.63 -34.53 -43.18
C GLY A 415 12.59 -33.67 -44.45
N ASN A 416 11.54 -33.79 -45.25
CA ASN A 416 11.35 -32.93 -46.43
C ASN A 416 11.13 -31.48 -46.00
N ASP A 417 11.59 -30.50 -46.78
CA ASP A 417 11.54 -29.07 -46.44
C ASP A 417 12.21 -28.70 -45.09
N ALA A 418 13.11 -29.52 -44.56
CA ALA A 418 13.68 -29.34 -43.22
C ALA A 418 14.98 -28.52 -43.20
N VAL A 419 15.22 -27.82 -42.09
CA VAL A 419 16.41 -27.00 -41.85
C VAL A 419 17.06 -27.36 -40.51
N ALA A 420 18.30 -27.84 -40.52
CA ALA A 420 19.09 -28.12 -39.33
C ALA A 420 20.31 -27.17 -39.29
N THR A 421 20.33 -26.23 -38.35
CA THR A 421 21.39 -25.21 -38.22
C THR A 421 22.03 -25.26 -36.84
N GLY A 422 23.22 -25.84 -36.76
CA GLY A 422 24.01 -26.03 -35.55
C GLY A 422 24.77 -27.36 -35.57
N ALA A 423 25.89 -27.45 -34.86
CA ALA A 423 26.62 -28.71 -34.74
C ALA A 423 25.73 -29.78 -34.06
N GLY A 424 25.56 -30.94 -34.71
CA GLY A 424 24.68 -32.01 -34.23
C GLY A 424 23.18 -31.66 -34.22
N ALA A 425 22.75 -30.58 -34.86
CA ALA A 425 21.32 -30.27 -35.01
C ALA A 425 20.64 -31.32 -35.91
N GLN A 426 19.45 -31.78 -35.53
CA GLN A 426 18.71 -32.85 -36.20
C GLN A 426 17.29 -32.39 -36.52
N ALA A 427 17.02 -32.10 -37.79
CA ALA A 427 15.68 -31.83 -38.31
C ALA A 427 15.18 -33.08 -39.08
N THR A 428 14.42 -33.93 -38.38
CA THR A 428 14.00 -35.26 -38.88
C THR A 428 12.56 -35.30 -39.35
N ALA A 429 11.75 -34.33 -38.92
CA ALA A 429 10.36 -34.18 -39.35
C ALA A 429 10.22 -33.25 -40.56
N ASN A 430 9.10 -33.36 -41.29
CA ASN A 430 8.86 -32.56 -42.48
C ASN A 430 8.54 -31.10 -42.12
N ARG A 431 9.01 -30.15 -42.93
CA ARG A 431 8.82 -28.69 -42.73
C ARG A 431 9.26 -28.23 -41.35
N SER A 432 10.30 -28.85 -40.80
CA SER A 432 10.79 -28.59 -39.45
C SER A 432 12.12 -27.85 -39.45
N VAL A 433 12.37 -27.07 -38.40
CA VAL A 433 13.62 -26.32 -38.22
C VAL A 433 14.24 -26.68 -36.88
N ALA A 434 15.43 -27.28 -36.88
CA ALA A 434 16.26 -27.46 -35.69
C ALA A 434 17.30 -26.32 -35.61
N LEU A 435 17.11 -25.38 -34.69
CA LEU A 435 17.92 -24.17 -34.55
C LEU A 435 18.81 -24.24 -33.30
N GLY A 436 20.12 -24.21 -33.50
CA GLY A 436 21.14 -24.32 -32.46
C GLY A 436 21.81 -25.69 -32.40
N ALA A 437 23.01 -25.75 -31.82
CA ALA A 437 23.75 -27.00 -31.67
C ALA A 437 22.95 -28.03 -30.86
N TYR A 438 22.91 -29.29 -31.31
CA TYR A 438 22.18 -30.39 -30.67
C TYR A 438 20.66 -30.20 -30.53
N SER A 439 20.06 -29.23 -31.26
CA SER A 439 18.60 -29.10 -31.32
C SER A 439 17.99 -30.26 -32.09
N VAL A 440 16.81 -30.71 -31.69
CA VAL A 440 16.08 -31.81 -32.32
C VAL A 440 14.68 -31.32 -32.70
N ALA A 441 14.37 -31.34 -33.99
CA ALA A 441 13.04 -31.09 -34.54
C ALA A 441 12.50 -32.39 -35.12
N ASP A 442 11.65 -33.06 -34.36
CA ASP A 442 11.06 -34.38 -34.62
C ASP A 442 9.54 -34.32 -34.81
N GLN A 443 8.98 -33.11 -34.95
CA GLN A 443 7.57 -32.85 -35.21
C GLN A 443 7.38 -32.00 -36.46
N ASP A 444 6.41 -32.37 -37.30
CA ASP A 444 6.13 -31.69 -38.56
C ASP A 444 5.69 -30.24 -38.33
N ASN A 445 6.12 -29.31 -39.20
CA ASN A 445 5.75 -27.89 -39.14
C ASN A 445 6.16 -27.16 -37.84
N THR A 446 7.33 -27.48 -37.29
CA THR A 446 7.81 -26.88 -36.03
C THR A 446 9.18 -26.22 -36.16
N VAL A 447 9.46 -25.29 -35.24
CA VAL A 447 10.81 -24.77 -35.01
C VAL A 447 11.24 -25.20 -33.61
N SER A 448 12.21 -26.09 -33.51
CA SER A 448 12.82 -26.50 -32.26
C SER A 448 14.11 -25.72 -32.00
N VAL A 449 14.19 -25.07 -30.85
CA VAL A 449 15.38 -24.34 -30.39
C VAL A 449 16.22 -25.13 -29.38
N GLY A 450 15.94 -26.42 -29.18
CA GLY A 450 16.60 -27.26 -28.19
C GLY A 450 16.23 -28.73 -28.35
N SER A 451 16.29 -29.47 -27.25
CA SER A 451 15.81 -30.85 -27.16
C SER A 451 15.24 -31.11 -25.77
N ALA A 452 14.56 -32.22 -25.56
CA ALA A 452 13.97 -32.56 -24.27
C ALA A 452 15.04 -32.50 -23.14
N GLY A 453 14.77 -31.71 -22.09
CA GLY A 453 15.69 -31.48 -20.98
C GLY A 453 16.86 -30.54 -21.28
N ASN A 454 16.96 -30.02 -22.51
CA ASN A 454 17.97 -29.07 -22.97
C ASN A 454 17.29 -27.88 -23.67
N GLU A 455 16.26 -27.32 -23.02
CA GLU A 455 15.49 -26.20 -23.54
C GLU A 455 16.33 -24.91 -23.56
N ARG A 456 16.05 -24.04 -24.53
CA ARG A 456 16.67 -22.72 -24.61
C ARG A 456 15.66 -21.62 -24.34
N ARG A 457 16.10 -20.61 -23.60
CA ARG A 457 15.36 -19.35 -23.46
C ARG A 457 15.48 -18.54 -24.75
N ILE A 458 14.35 -18.05 -25.25
CA ILE A 458 14.30 -17.07 -26.33
C ILE A 458 14.24 -15.68 -25.69
N THR A 459 15.23 -14.83 -25.98
CA THR A 459 15.36 -13.48 -25.41
C THR A 459 15.15 -12.41 -26.47
N ASN A 460 14.91 -11.16 -26.04
CA ASN A 460 14.65 -10.03 -26.94
C ASN A 460 13.37 -10.17 -27.77
N VAL A 461 12.33 -10.79 -27.18
CA VAL A 461 11.01 -10.95 -27.78
C VAL A 461 10.17 -9.70 -27.45
N ALA A 462 9.91 -8.87 -28.46
CA ALA A 462 8.97 -7.76 -28.35
C ALA A 462 7.55 -8.26 -28.05
N PRO A 463 6.67 -7.43 -27.46
CA PRO A 463 5.28 -7.82 -27.25
C PRO A 463 4.59 -8.21 -28.56
N GLY A 464 3.92 -9.36 -28.58
CA GLY A 464 3.15 -9.81 -29.74
C GLY A 464 1.95 -8.91 -30.01
N VAL A 465 1.63 -8.70 -31.29
CA VAL A 465 0.54 -7.82 -31.74
C VAL A 465 -0.56 -8.62 -32.43
N ASN A 466 -0.20 -9.55 -33.31
CA ASN A 466 -1.13 -10.41 -34.03
C ASN A 466 -1.41 -11.72 -33.26
N PRO A 467 -2.52 -12.43 -33.59
CA PRO A 467 -2.87 -13.69 -32.92
C PRO A 467 -1.82 -14.81 -33.01
N THR A 468 -0.94 -14.75 -34.01
CA THR A 468 0.12 -15.75 -34.26
C THR A 468 1.50 -15.29 -33.80
N ASP A 469 1.60 -14.14 -33.12
CA ASP A 469 2.87 -13.66 -32.59
C ASP A 469 3.20 -14.35 -31.27
N ALA A 470 4.50 -14.47 -30.96
CA ALA A 470 4.94 -14.95 -29.66
C ALA A 470 4.61 -13.93 -28.55
N VAL A 471 4.06 -14.41 -27.43
CA VAL A 471 3.79 -13.60 -26.24
C VAL A 471 5.04 -13.56 -25.36
N ASN A 472 5.40 -12.36 -24.88
CA ASN A 472 6.52 -12.22 -23.94
C ASN A 472 6.07 -12.23 -22.46
N VAL A 473 7.02 -12.31 -21.54
CA VAL A 473 6.72 -12.44 -20.10
C VAL A 473 6.02 -11.20 -19.52
N SER A 474 6.22 -10.00 -20.07
CA SER A 474 5.48 -8.81 -19.62
C SER A 474 3.99 -8.93 -19.91
N GLN A 475 3.61 -9.34 -21.12
CA GLN A 475 2.20 -9.55 -21.48
C GLN A 475 1.53 -10.61 -20.59
N LEU A 476 2.25 -11.70 -20.28
CA LEU A 476 1.74 -12.72 -19.36
C LEU A 476 1.57 -12.20 -17.92
N ARG A 477 2.51 -11.37 -17.44
CA ARG A 477 2.43 -10.75 -16.12
C ARG A 477 1.28 -9.76 -16.02
N ASP A 478 0.99 -9.02 -17.09
CA ASP A 478 -0.16 -8.12 -17.14
C ASP A 478 -1.48 -8.88 -16.96
N VAL A 479 -1.63 -10.02 -17.65
CA VAL A 479 -2.77 -10.93 -17.46
C VAL A 479 -2.81 -11.49 -16.04
N GLN A 480 -1.67 -11.88 -15.47
CA GLN A 480 -1.60 -12.39 -14.10
C GLN A 480 -2.02 -11.32 -13.07
N ASN A 481 -1.64 -10.07 -13.28
CA ASN A 481 -2.04 -8.94 -12.43
C ASN A 481 -3.53 -8.68 -12.53
N GLN A 482 -4.09 -8.67 -13.75
CA GLN A 482 -5.54 -8.56 -13.97
C GLN A 482 -6.30 -9.69 -13.27
N LEU A 483 -5.79 -10.92 -13.31
CA LEU A 483 -6.41 -12.04 -12.59
C LEU A 483 -6.34 -11.86 -11.06
N GLY A 484 -5.25 -11.30 -10.54
CA GLY A 484 -5.13 -10.93 -9.13
C GLY A 484 -6.17 -9.90 -8.70
N ASP A 485 -6.45 -8.92 -9.55
CA ASP A 485 -7.48 -7.91 -9.31
C ASP A 485 -8.89 -8.51 -9.32
N VAL A 486 -9.19 -9.38 -10.28
CA VAL A 486 -10.47 -10.11 -10.31
C VAL A 486 -10.64 -10.95 -9.05
N LYS A 487 -9.61 -11.66 -8.60
CA LYS A 487 -9.63 -12.44 -7.35
C LYS A 487 -9.93 -11.56 -6.14
N ARG A 488 -9.25 -10.41 -6.04
CA ARG A 488 -9.47 -9.44 -4.96
C ARG A 488 -10.92 -8.94 -4.97
N ILE A 489 -11.45 -8.53 -6.12
CA ILE A 489 -12.82 -8.03 -6.24
C ILE A 489 -13.82 -9.13 -5.85
N ALA A 490 -13.65 -10.35 -6.37
CA ALA A 490 -14.54 -11.47 -6.08
C ALA A 490 -14.56 -11.83 -4.59
N TYR A 491 -13.39 -11.95 -3.95
CA TYR A 491 -13.31 -12.33 -2.54
C TYR A 491 -13.79 -11.22 -1.61
N SER A 492 -13.50 -9.96 -1.93
CA SER A 492 -14.11 -8.80 -1.27
C SER A 492 -15.63 -8.83 -1.38
N GLY A 493 -16.17 -9.17 -2.55
CA GLY A 493 -17.61 -9.35 -2.77
C GLY A 493 -18.23 -10.40 -1.84
N ILE A 494 -17.62 -11.58 -1.76
CA ILE A 494 -18.08 -12.66 -0.87
C ILE A 494 -17.99 -12.24 0.60
N ALA A 495 -16.87 -11.64 1.02
CA ALA A 495 -16.70 -11.15 2.40
C ALA A 495 -17.77 -10.10 2.75
N MET A 496 -18.09 -9.19 1.83
CA MET A 496 -19.18 -8.20 1.98
C MET A 496 -20.55 -8.86 2.11
N SER A 497 -20.85 -9.88 1.30
CA SER A 497 -22.10 -10.64 1.42
C SER A 497 -22.20 -11.40 2.76
N MET A 498 -21.09 -11.99 3.23
CA MET A 498 -21.05 -12.65 4.54
C MET A 498 -21.23 -11.63 5.68
N ALA A 499 -20.63 -10.44 5.57
CA ALA A 499 -20.78 -9.36 6.53
C ALA A 499 -22.24 -8.89 6.60
N LEU A 500 -22.90 -8.71 5.45
CA LEU A 500 -24.33 -8.40 5.40
C LEU A 500 -25.12 -9.53 6.07
N SER A 501 -25.01 -10.77 5.61
CA SER A 501 -25.77 -11.89 6.17
C SER A 501 -25.54 -12.10 7.68
N GLY A 502 -24.35 -11.81 8.19
CA GLY A 502 -23.99 -11.97 9.59
C GLY A 502 -24.33 -10.78 10.48
N ALA A 503 -24.94 -9.71 9.95
CA ALA A 503 -25.29 -8.55 10.75
C ALA A 503 -26.39 -8.89 11.77
N VAL A 504 -26.05 -8.78 13.05
CA VAL A 504 -26.96 -9.13 14.14
C VAL A 504 -27.91 -7.96 14.40
N MET A 505 -29.22 -8.24 14.39
CA MET A 505 -30.25 -7.32 14.86
C MET A 505 -31.02 -7.95 16.02
N PRO A 506 -31.37 -7.17 17.06
CA PRO A 506 -32.30 -7.64 18.07
C PRO A 506 -33.68 -7.93 17.44
N PRO A 507 -34.50 -8.79 18.07
CA PRO A 507 -35.90 -8.98 17.66
C PRO A 507 -36.62 -7.63 17.63
N LEU A 508 -37.45 -7.42 16.60
CA LEU A 508 -38.22 -6.18 16.40
C LEU A 508 -39.71 -6.52 16.40
N ASP A 509 -40.49 -5.73 17.14
CA ASP A 509 -41.94 -5.82 17.18
C ASP A 509 -42.61 -4.88 16.17
N ALA A 510 -43.95 -4.89 16.12
CA ALA A 510 -44.71 -4.08 15.17
C ALA A 510 -44.51 -2.57 15.43
N GLY A 511 -44.00 -1.86 14.43
CA GLY A 511 -43.66 -0.44 14.53
C GLY A 511 -42.18 -0.15 14.83
N ASP A 512 -41.39 -1.17 15.17
CA ASP A 512 -39.99 -1.00 15.54
C ASP A 512 -39.08 -0.76 14.33
N LYS A 513 -37.94 -0.12 14.62
CA LYS A 513 -36.82 0.11 13.70
C LYS A 513 -35.55 -0.39 14.36
N GLY A 514 -34.71 -1.10 13.61
CA GLY A 514 -33.46 -1.66 14.11
C GLY A 514 -32.29 -1.36 13.19
N VAL A 515 -31.10 -1.34 13.78
CA VAL A 515 -29.82 -1.31 13.09
C VAL A 515 -29.01 -2.53 13.51
N GLY A 516 -28.32 -3.15 12.56
CA GLY A 516 -27.44 -4.29 12.79
C GLY A 516 -26.07 -4.04 12.19
N VAL A 517 -25.04 -4.56 12.85
CA VAL A 517 -23.65 -4.49 12.38
C VAL A 517 -23.14 -5.91 12.17
N GLY A 518 -22.46 -6.14 11.06
CA GLY A 518 -21.92 -7.45 10.70
C GLY A 518 -20.48 -7.37 10.23
N LEU A 519 -19.71 -8.41 10.52
CA LEU A 519 -18.34 -8.57 10.04
C LEU A 519 -18.27 -9.84 9.21
N GLY A 520 -17.56 -9.77 8.08
CA GLY A 520 -17.36 -10.89 7.17
C GLY A 520 -15.89 -11.05 6.87
N SER A 521 -15.42 -12.29 6.79
CA SER A 521 -14.06 -12.60 6.33
C SER A 521 -14.08 -13.79 5.40
N TYR A 522 -13.35 -13.69 4.29
CA TYR A 522 -13.18 -14.79 3.33
C TYR A 522 -11.80 -14.75 2.70
N GLN A 523 -11.04 -15.85 2.83
CA GLN A 523 -9.71 -16.03 2.23
C GLN A 523 -8.73 -14.86 2.50
N GLY A 524 -8.77 -14.29 3.71
CA GLY A 524 -7.91 -13.17 4.12
C GLY A 524 -8.46 -11.77 3.81
N TYR A 525 -9.63 -11.65 3.18
CA TYR A 525 -10.31 -10.37 2.95
C TYR A 525 -11.38 -10.14 4.00
N GLY A 526 -11.39 -8.95 4.62
CA GLY A 526 -12.36 -8.54 5.64
C GLY A 526 -13.34 -7.50 5.13
N ALA A 527 -14.58 -7.54 5.62
CA ALA A 527 -15.64 -6.59 5.31
C ALA A 527 -16.46 -6.22 6.55
N LEU A 528 -16.97 -4.99 6.56
CA LEU A 528 -17.90 -4.46 7.54
C LEU A 528 -19.25 -4.20 6.85
N ALA A 529 -20.34 -4.51 7.52
CA ALA A 529 -21.69 -4.23 7.05
C ALA A 529 -22.53 -3.53 8.11
N LEU A 530 -23.41 -2.66 7.63
CA LEU A 530 -24.47 -2.01 8.38
C LEU A 530 -25.81 -2.34 7.72
N GLN A 531 -26.78 -2.76 8.51
CA GLN A 531 -28.13 -3.03 8.04
C GLN A 531 -29.15 -2.24 8.84
N PHE A 532 -30.23 -1.83 8.18
CA PHE A 532 -31.38 -1.16 8.77
C PHE A 532 -32.62 -1.96 8.42
N LYS A 533 -33.53 -2.12 9.37
CA LYS A 533 -34.81 -2.80 9.17
C LYS A 533 -35.92 -2.05 9.90
N ALA A 534 -37.11 -2.00 9.30
CA ALA A 534 -38.29 -1.46 9.96
C ALA A 534 -39.51 -2.32 9.67
N ILE A 535 -40.38 -2.48 10.68
CA ILE A 535 -41.64 -3.22 10.60
C ILE A 535 -42.80 -2.23 10.66
N SER A 536 -43.83 -2.42 9.84
CA SER A 536 -45.03 -1.58 9.89
C SER A 536 -45.78 -1.73 11.20
N LYS A 537 -46.56 -0.71 11.58
CA LYS A 537 -47.34 -0.69 12.84
C LYS A 537 -48.34 -1.86 12.95
N THR A 538 -48.78 -2.41 11.82
CA THR A 538 -49.67 -3.58 11.78
C THR A 538 -48.93 -4.91 11.87
N GLY A 539 -47.59 -4.89 11.80
CA GLY A 539 -46.74 -6.08 11.76
C GLY A 539 -46.86 -6.90 10.47
N GLN A 540 -47.63 -6.43 9.47
CA GLN A 540 -47.92 -7.17 8.23
C GLN A 540 -46.85 -6.97 7.15
N SER A 541 -46.00 -5.95 7.28
CA SER A 541 -44.94 -5.67 6.31
C SER A 541 -43.65 -5.25 6.99
N ALA A 542 -42.53 -5.53 6.34
CA ALA A 542 -41.20 -5.11 6.76
C ALA A 542 -40.37 -4.71 5.56
N TRP A 543 -39.48 -3.75 5.74
CA TRP A 543 -38.45 -3.44 4.76
C TRP A 543 -37.09 -3.42 5.44
N GLY A 544 -36.05 -3.72 4.68
CA GLY A 544 -34.67 -3.61 5.12
C GLY A 544 -33.77 -3.10 4.01
N ALA A 545 -32.71 -2.41 4.41
CA ALA A 545 -31.65 -1.97 3.53
C ALA A 545 -30.30 -2.10 4.25
N GLY A 546 -29.26 -2.48 3.53
CA GLY A 546 -27.93 -2.64 4.09
C GLY A 546 -26.84 -2.17 3.14
N ALA A 547 -25.74 -1.73 3.72
CA ALA A 547 -24.51 -1.37 3.03
C ALA A 547 -23.36 -2.17 3.62
N SER A 548 -22.41 -2.58 2.78
CA SER A 548 -21.18 -3.24 3.22
C SER A 548 -19.98 -2.74 2.46
N THR A 549 -18.82 -2.75 3.10
CA THR A 549 -17.59 -2.27 2.50
C THR A 549 -16.39 -3.07 2.98
N THR A 550 -15.39 -3.19 2.11
CA THR A 550 -14.03 -3.64 2.45
C THR A 550 -13.06 -2.46 2.60
N GLY A 551 -13.55 -1.22 2.55
CA GLY A 551 -12.75 0.01 2.44
C GLY A 551 -12.35 0.37 1.00
N SER A 552 -12.20 -0.62 0.11
CA SER A 552 -11.86 -0.41 -1.31
C SER A 552 -13.04 -0.56 -2.27
N ALA A 553 -14.09 -1.27 -1.84
CA ALA A 553 -15.32 -1.46 -2.59
C ALA A 553 -16.51 -1.45 -1.62
N THR A 554 -17.69 -1.08 -2.13
CA THR A 554 -18.93 -0.98 -1.35
C THR A 554 -20.07 -1.65 -2.11
N GLY A 555 -20.89 -2.44 -1.39
CA GLY A 555 -22.09 -3.08 -1.92
C GLY A 555 -23.32 -2.71 -1.10
N PHE A 556 -24.47 -2.66 -1.76
CA PHE A 556 -25.76 -2.31 -1.14
C PHE A 556 -26.78 -3.42 -1.37
N SER A 557 -27.73 -3.56 -0.45
CA SER A 557 -28.87 -4.48 -0.56
C SER A 557 -30.12 -3.80 -0.02
N ALA A 558 -31.29 -4.14 -0.58
CA ALA A 558 -32.58 -3.72 -0.07
C ALA A 558 -33.61 -4.83 -0.31
N GLY A 559 -34.58 -4.95 0.58
CA GLY A 559 -35.62 -5.96 0.50
C GLY A 559 -36.91 -5.53 1.19
N TYR A 560 -38.02 -6.08 0.75
CA TYR A 560 -39.35 -5.86 1.31
C TYR A 560 -40.04 -7.21 1.50
N GLY A 561 -40.67 -7.41 2.65
CA GLY A 561 -41.44 -8.60 2.96
C GLY A 561 -42.85 -8.23 3.40
N PHE A 562 -43.82 -9.04 3.00
CA PHE A 562 -45.23 -8.90 3.35
C PHE A 562 -45.77 -10.24 3.82
N LYS A 563 -46.57 -10.27 4.90
CA LYS A 563 -47.21 -11.48 5.42
C LYS A 563 -48.73 -11.31 5.43
N TRP A 564 -49.44 -12.33 4.97
CA TRP A 564 -50.90 -12.43 5.03
C TRP A 564 -51.30 -13.74 5.73
N LYS A 565 -52.56 -13.84 6.15
CA LYS A 565 -53.13 -15.04 6.77
C LYS A 565 -53.91 -15.86 5.76
#